data_AF-A0B7M0-F1
#
_entry.id   AF-A0B7M0-F1
#
_cell.length_a   1.000
_cell.length_b   1.000
_cell.length_c   1.000
_cell.angle_alpha   90.00
_cell.angle_beta   90.00
_cell.angle_gamma   90.00
#
_symmetry.space_group_name_H-M   'P 1'
#
loop_
_entity.id
_entity.type
_entity.pdbx_description
1 polymer ?
#
loop_
_entity_poly.entity_id
_entity_poly.type
_entity_poly.pdbx_seq_one_letter_code
_entity_poly.pdbx_strand_id
1 'polypeptide(L)'
;MISYHIMDWDHMMDWGPMWWGTWGIFPFIWMIGYWLVFLVIAYLVYKDAEARGMNGLLWAVLVVLPWIGMLFLLIYLLKREEIGGSIRNAESILDERYARGELTRDEYLRMKEDLKRGRE
;
A
#
# COMPACT_ATOMS: atom_id res chain seq x y z
N MET A 1 6.54 53.66 -31.52
CA MET A 1 7.29 52.44 -31.88
C MET A 1 7.67 51.77 -30.57
N ILE A 2 6.88 50.80 -30.11
CA ILE A 2 7.17 50.04 -28.89
C ILE A 2 7.35 48.60 -29.33
N SER A 3 8.60 48.13 -29.23
CA SER A 3 9.01 46.77 -29.55
C SER A 3 8.60 45.86 -28.40
N TYR A 4 7.66 44.94 -28.64
CA TYR A 4 7.35 43.88 -27.70
C TYR A 4 8.40 42.78 -27.87
N HIS A 5 9.40 42.78 -26.99
CA HIS A 5 10.30 41.65 -26.84
C HIS A 5 9.50 40.51 -26.23
N ILE A 6 9.23 39.47 -27.01
CA ILE A 6 8.72 38.19 -26.51
C ILE A 6 9.80 37.64 -25.59
N MET A 7 9.47 37.53 -24.30
CA MET A 7 10.28 36.82 -23.34
C MET A 7 9.99 35.34 -23.57
N ASP A 8 10.97 34.59 -24.08
CA ASP A 8 10.85 33.15 -24.31
C ASP A 8 10.73 32.44 -22.95
N TRP A 9 9.51 32.00 -22.64
CA TRP A 9 9.12 31.33 -21.39
C TRP A 9 9.60 29.87 -21.31
N ASP A 10 10.31 29.40 -22.33
CA ASP A 10 10.66 27.99 -22.54
C ASP A 10 11.85 27.52 -21.69
N HIS A 11 12.41 28.42 -20.87
CA HIS A 11 13.65 28.17 -20.11
C HIS A 11 13.51 28.34 -18.59
N MET A 12 12.30 28.66 -18.08
CA MET A 12 12.10 28.94 -16.65
C MET A 12 11.56 27.74 -15.84
N MET A 13 11.33 26.59 -16.50
CA MET A 13 10.71 25.40 -15.90
C MET A 13 11.57 24.13 -16.08
N ASP A 14 12.89 24.22 -16.00
CA ASP A 14 13.78 23.04 -15.90
C ASP A 14 13.75 22.38 -14.51
N TRP A 15 12.60 22.44 -13.82
CA TRP A 15 12.35 21.79 -12.53
C TRP A 15 12.29 20.25 -12.65
N GLY A 16 12.52 19.71 -13.84
CA GLY A 16 12.48 18.28 -14.15
C GLY A 16 13.56 17.42 -13.48
N PRO A 17 14.84 17.81 -13.36
CA PRO A 17 15.88 16.86 -12.89
C PRO A 17 16.09 16.82 -11.37
N MET A 18 15.72 17.87 -10.63
CA MET A 18 16.04 17.97 -9.19
C MET A 18 15.25 16.96 -8.33
N TRP A 19 14.05 16.55 -8.77
CA TRP A 19 13.21 15.57 -8.07
C TRP A 19 13.66 14.11 -8.24
N TRP A 20 14.38 13.78 -9.32
CA TRP A 20 14.74 12.39 -9.64
C TRP A 20 16.14 11.97 -9.18
N GLY A 21 17.06 12.92 -8.96
CA GLY A 21 18.47 12.60 -8.65
C GLY A 21 18.75 12.34 -7.17
N THR A 22 18.34 13.27 -6.28
CA THR A 22 18.69 13.22 -4.84
C THR A 22 17.49 12.88 -3.97
N TRP A 23 16.32 13.46 -4.24
CA TRP A 23 15.11 13.26 -3.43
C TRP A 23 14.39 11.93 -3.68
N GLY A 24 14.57 11.31 -4.86
CA GLY A 24 14.00 10.01 -5.18
C GLY A 24 14.67 8.83 -4.46
N ILE A 25 15.99 8.88 -4.25
CA ILE A 25 16.77 7.79 -3.63
C ILE A 25 16.89 7.96 -2.12
N PHE A 26 16.86 9.21 -1.63
CA PHE A 26 16.91 9.56 -0.21
C PHE A 26 16.00 8.71 0.69
N PRO A 27 14.68 8.53 0.42
CA PRO A 27 13.83 7.71 1.28
C PRO A 27 14.26 6.25 1.38
N PHE A 28 14.84 5.68 0.31
CA PHE A 28 15.33 4.30 0.33
C PHE A 28 16.61 4.15 1.16
N ILE A 29 17.52 5.13 1.09
CA ILE A 29 18.73 5.15 1.92
C ILE A 29 18.36 5.25 3.40
N TRP A 30 17.40 6.13 3.74
CA TRP A 30 16.91 6.25 5.11
C TRP A 30 16.22 4.99 5.61
N MET A 31 15.43 4.32 4.75
CA MET A 31 14.82 3.04 5.07
C MET A 31 15.89 1.97 5.36
N ILE A 32 16.92 1.84 4.52
CA ILE A 32 18.01 0.88 4.75
C ILE A 32 18.76 1.23 6.05
N GLY A 33 19.07 2.51 6.28
CA GLY A 33 19.70 2.97 7.51
C GLY A 33 18.89 2.63 8.76
N TYR A 34 17.57 2.77 8.70
CA TYR A 34 16.67 2.37 9.77
C TYR A 34 16.79 0.88 10.12
N TRP A 35 16.77 0.01 9.11
CA TRP A 35 16.96 -1.43 9.30
C TRP A 35 18.32 -1.76 9.90
N LEU A 36 19.39 -1.10 9.45
CA LEU A 36 20.74 -1.28 10.00
C LEU A 36 20.80 -0.88 11.47
N VAL A 37 20.20 0.24 11.87
CA VAL A 37 20.14 0.66 13.27
C VAL A 37 19.46 -0.39 14.12
N PHE A 38 18.35 -0.98 13.66
CA PHE A 38 17.67 -2.05 14.39
C PHE A 38 18.50 -3.34 14.51
N LEU A 39 19.22 -3.72 13.45
CA LEU A 39 20.15 -4.85 13.52
C LEU A 39 21.28 -4.61 14.53
N VAL A 40 21.81 -3.38 14.56
CA VAL A 40 22.80 -2.98 15.57
C VAL A 40 22.21 -3.06 16.97
N ILE A 41 20.99 -2.55 17.19
CA ILE A 41 20.31 -2.65 18.50
C ILE A 41 20.10 -4.11 18.90
N ALA A 42 19.59 -4.95 18.00
CA ALA A 42 19.39 -6.38 18.28
C ALA A 42 20.70 -7.08 18.64
N TYR A 43 21.80 -6.74 17.96
CA TYR A 43 23.14 -7.23 18.29
C TYR A 43 23.64 -6.73 19.65
N LEU A 44 23.44 -5.46 19.97
CA LEU A 44 23.83 -4.90 21.27
C LEU A 44 23.05 -5.55 22.41
N VAL A 45 21.73 -5.75 22.24
CA VAL A 45 20.87 -6.45 23.21
C VAL A 45 21.30 -7.91 23.37
N TYR A 46 21.64 -8.59 22.27
CA TYR A 46 22.21 -9.94 22.32
C TYR A 46 23.47 -9.98 23.20
N LYS A 47 24.42 -9.07 22.96
CA LYS A 47 25.69 -9.00 23.71
C LYS A 47 25.48 -8.65 25.17
N ASP A 48 24.59 -7.71 25.48
CA ASP A 48 24.25 -7.31 26.86
C ASP A 48 23.61 -8.47 27.62
N ALA A 49 22.70 -9.21 26.99
CA ALA A 49 22.06 -10.38 27.59
C ALA A 49 23.05 -11.54 27.85
N GLU A 50 23.96 -11.83 26.92
CA GLU A 50 25.04 -12.80 27.15
C GLU A 50 25.94 -12.39 28.32
N ALA A 51 26.30 -11.10 28.41
CA ALA A 51 27.13 -10.57 29.49
C ALA A 51 26.46 -10.70 30.86
N ARG A 52 25.12 -10.70 30.90
CA ARG A 52 24.33 -10.95 32.11
C ARG A 52 24.10 -12.43 32.40
N GLY A 53 24.69 -13.34 31.62
CA GLY A 53 24.48 -14.79 31.75
C GLY A 53 23.10 -15.27 31.32
N MET A 54 22.36 -14.47 30.54
CA MET A 54 21.06 -14.82 30.00
C MET A 54 21.20 -15.39 28.58
N ASN A 55 20.14 -16.01 28.07
CA ASN A 55 20.10 -16.44 26.67
C ASN A 55 19.96 -15.23 25.75
N GLY A 56 21.08 -14.76 25.18
CA GLY A 56 21.11 -13.59 24.30
C GLY A 56 20.26 -13.73 23.04
N LEU A 57 20.11 -14.94 22.50
CA LEU A 57 19.28 -15.18 21.31
C LEU A 57 17.80 -14.90 21.60
N LEU A 58 17.30 -15.33 22.78
CA LEU A 58 15.92 -15.05 23.18
C LEU A 58 15.65 -13.54 23.25
N TRP A 59 16.58 -12.78 23.83
CA TRP A 59 16.46 -11.32 23.95
C TRP A 59 16.55 -10.61 22.60
N ALA A 60 17.44 -11.05 21.71
CA ALA A 60 17.52 -10.52 20.35
C ALA A 60 16.22 -10.77 19.56
N VAL A 61 15.63 -11.96 19.70
CA VAL A 61 14.34 -12.29 19.05
C VAL A 61 13.23 -11.35 19.54
N LEU A 62 13.17 -11.00 20.82
CA LEU A 62 12.17 -10.06 21.34
C LEU A 62 12.26 -8.67 20.68
N VAL A 63 13.46 -8.23 20.30
CA VAL A 63 13.66 -6.96 19.57
C VAL A 63 13.15 -7.04 18.13
N VAL A 64 13.34 -8.19 17.48
CA VAL A 64 12.96 -8.39 16.06
C VAL A 64 11.50 -8.79 15.90
N LEU A 65 10.89 -9.43 16.91
CA LEU A 65 9.53 -9.97 16.86
C LEU A 65 8.45 -8.96 16.45
N PRO A 66 8.44 -7.70 16.94
CA PRO A 66 7.44 -6.70 16.53
C PRO A 66 7.49 -6.41 15.03
N TRP A 67 8.68 -6.42 14.42
CA TRP A 67 8.87 -6.22 12.98
C TRP A 67 8.32 -7.38 12.17
N ILE A 68 8.58 -8.61 12.62
CA ILE A 68 8.01 -9.80 12.01
C ILE A 68 6.47 -9.72 12.09
N GLY A 69 5.92 -9.37 13.25
CA GLY A 69 4.48 -9.18 13.43
C GLY A 69 3.89 -8.12 12.51
N MET A 70 4.58 -6.98 12.32
CA MET A 70 4.19 -5.94 11.38
C MET A 70 4.16 -6.46 9.94
N LEU A 71 5.18 -7.21 9.51
CA LEU A 71 5.22 -7.83 8.17
C LEU A 71 4.06 -8.81 7.96
N PHE A 72 3.77 -9.66 8.95
CA PHE A 72 2.62 -10.56 8.89
C PHE A 72 1.29 -9.81 8.81
N LEU A 73 1.15 -8.69 9.54
CA LEU A 73 -0.04 -7.85 9.47
C LEU A 73 -0.19 -7.21 8.08
N LEU A 74 0.90 -6.71 7.50
CA LEU A 74 0.88 -6.18 6.12
C LEU A 74 0.44 -7.25 5.13
N ILE A 75 1.02 -8.45 5.20
CA ILE A 75 0.61 -9.59 4.35
C ILE A 75 -0.86 -9.95 4.58
N TYR A 76 -1.31 -9.95 5.83
CA TYR A 76 -2.71 -10.21 6.18
C TYR A 76 -3.64 -9.16 5.56
N LEU A 77 -3.30 -7.88 5.64
CA LEU A 77 -4.08 -6.79 5.06
C LEU A 77 -4.12 -6.87 3.53
N LEU A 78 -3.00 -7.18 2.88
CA LEU A 78 -2.96 -7.39 1.42
C LEU A 78 -3.87 -8.56 1.00
N LYS A 79 -3.84 -9.68 1.73
CA LYS A 79 -4.73 -10.82 1.47
C LYS A 79 -6.18 -10.53 1.84
N ARG A 80 -6.43 -9.59 2.74
CA ARG A 80 -7.79 -9.25 3.20
C ARG A 80 -8.62 -8.63 2.10
N GLU A 81 -8.02 -7.85 1.19
CA GLU A 81 -8.78 -7.22 0.09
C GLU A 81 -9.37 -8.25 -0.87
N GLU A 82 -8.72 -9.40 -1.10
CA GLU A 82 -9.30 -10.49 -1.91
C GLU A 82 -10.57 -11.07 -1.28
N ILE A 83 -10.70 -11.01 0.05
CA ILE A 83 -11.86 -11.50 0.80
C ILE A 83 -12.90 -10.36 1.02
N GLY A 84 -12.44 -9.11 1.06
CA GLY A 84 -13.27 -7.91 1.21
C GLY A 84 -13.82 -7.33 -0.10
N GLY A 85 -13.30 -7.79 -1.24
CA GLY A 85 -13.72 -7.42 -2.60
C GLY A 85 -15.11 -7.94 -3.02
N SER A 86 -15.85 -8.57 -2.12
CA SER A 86 -17.31 -8.63 -2.22
C SER A 86 -17.89 -7.32 -1.69
N ILE A 87 -17.58 -6.22 -2.37
CA ILE A 87 -18.65 -5.25 -2.62
C ILE A 87 -19.67 -6.09 -3.36
N ARG A 88 -20.73 -6.52 -2.65
CA ARG A 88 -21.83 -7.27 -3.24
C ARG A 88 -22.21 -6.53 -4.51
N ASN A 89 -21.79 -7.08 -5.64
CA ASN A 89 -21.99 -6.44 -6.92
C ASN A 89 -23.51 -6.35 -7.02
N ALA A 90 -24.08 -5.20 -7.36
CA ALA A 90 -25.53 -5.09 -7.45
C ALA A 90 -26.12 -6.21 -8.35
N GLU A 91 -25.31 -6.66 -9.33
CA GLU A 91 -25.53 -7.85 -10.14
C GLU A 91 -25.59 -9.17 -9.35
N SER A 92 -24.66 -9.44 -8.42
CA SER A 92 -24.69 -10.67 -7.60
C SER A 92 -25.91 -10.72 -6.67
N ILE A 93 -26.40 -9.57 -6.21
CA ILE A 93 -27.63 -9.48 -5.42
C ILE A 93 -28.86 -9.78 -6.30
N LEU A 94 -28.87 -9.28 -7.54
CA LEU A 94 -29.94 -9.55 -8.51
C LEU A 94 -29.99 -11.04 -8.90
N ASP A 95 -28.83 -11.64 -9.16
CA ASP A 95 -28.70 -13.06 -9.50
C ASP A 95 -29.25 -13.95 -8.37
N GLU A 96 -28.93 -13.61 -7.12
CA GLU A 96 -29.42 -14.35 -5.95
C GLU A 96 -30.95 -14.24 -5.80
N ARG A 97 -31.54 -13.05 -6.00
CA ARG A 97 -32.99 -12.84 -5.91
C ARG A 97 -33.76 -13.52 -7.04
N TYR A 98 -33.21 -13.51 -8.26
CA TYR A 98 -33.78 -14.26 -9.37
C TYR A 98 -33.72 -15.77 -9.13
N ALA A 99 -32.61 -16.29 -8.61
CA ALA A 99 -32.47 -17.71 -8.24
C ALA A 99 -33.43 -18.14 -7.13
N ARG A 100 -33.77 -17.24 -6.20
CA ARG A 100 -34.80 -17.47 -5.16
C ARG A 100 -36.23 -17.37 -5.68
N GLY A 101 -36.44 -16.91 -6.92
CA GLY A 101 -37.77 -16.69 -7.50
C GLY A 101 -38.47 -15.42 -6.98
N GLU A 102 -37.73 -14.51 -6.34
CA GLU A 102 -38.25 -13.23 -5.86
C GLU A 102 -38.39 -12.19 -6.98
N LEU A 103 -37.75 -12.43 -8.13
CA LEU A 103 -37.79 -11.58 -9.32
C LEU A 103 -38.28 -12.38 -10.52
N THR A 104 -39.12 -11.75 -11.33
CA THR A 104 -39.44 -12.29 -12.65
C THR A 104 -38.31 -12.04 -13.63
N ARG A 105 -38.28 -12.83 -14.73
CA ARG A 105 -37.24 -12.71 -15.77
C ARG A 105 -37.17 -11.30 -16.37
N ASP A 106 -38.31 -10.66 -16.57
CA ASP A 106 -38.38 -9.33 -17.19
C ASP A 106 -37.90 -8.23 -16.25
N GLU A 107 -38.15 -8.35 -14.94
CA GLU A 107 -37.62 -7.44 -13.92
C GLU A 107 -36.11 -7.59 -13.77
N TYR A 108 -35.61 -8.83 -13.75
CA TYR A 108 -34.19 -9.12 -13.68
C TYR A 108 -33.42 -8.49 -14.86
N LEU A 109 -33.92 -8.65 -16.10
CA LEU A 109 -33.24 -8.13 -17.29
C LEU A 109 -33.19 -6.61 -17.32
N ARG A 110 -34.27 -5.92 -16.95
CA ARG A 110 -34.30 -4.45 -16.89
C ARG A 110 -33.28 -3.91 -15.88
N MET A 111 -33.28 -4.44 -14.66
CA MET A 111 -32.38 -4.00 -13.61
C MET A 111 -30.91 -4.29 -13.97
N LYS A 112 -30.64 -5.41 -14.65
CA LYS A 112 -29.30 -5.75 -15.15
C LYS A 112 -28.82 -4.77 -16.22
N GLU A 113 -29.72 -4.33 -17.10
CA GLU A 113 -29.42 -3.36 -18.15
C GLU A 113 -29.16 -1.95 -17.58
N ASP A 114 -29.95 -1.53 -16.58
CA ASP A 114 -29.77 -0.27 -15.87
C ASP A 114 -28.41 -0.21 -15.14
N LEU A 115 -28.00 -1.32 -14.50
CA LEU A 115 -26.69 -1.41 -13.86
C LEU A 115 -25.54 -1.36 -14.86
N LYS A 116 -25.73 -1.90 -16.06
CA LYS A 116 -24.72 -1.84 -17.12
C LYS A 116 -24.56 -0.42 -17.65
N ARG A 117 -25.67 0.29 -17.87
CA ARG A 117 -25.68 1.70 -18.29
C ARG A 117 -25.10 2.66 -17.26
N GLY A 118 -25.34 2.43 -15.96
CA GLY A 118 -24.79 3.28 -14.89
C GLY A 118 -23.27 3.13 -14.67
N ARG A 119 -22.62 2.18 -15.34
CA ARG A 119 -21.17 1.92 -15.27
C ARG A 119 -20.42 2.46 -16.50
N GLU A 120 -21.12 2.86 -17.55
CA GLU A 120 -20.59 3.56 -18.74
C GLU A 120 -20.54 5.08 -18.51
#